data_AF-A0A9Q3WRB7-F1
#
_entry.id   AF-A0A9Q3WRB7-F1
#
_cell.length_a   1.000
_cell.length_b   1.000
_cell.length_c   1.000
_cell.angle_alpha   90.00
_cell.angle_beta   90.00
_cell.angle_gamma   90.00
#
_symmetry.space_group_name_H-M   'P 1'
#
loop_
_entity.id
_entity.type
_entity.pdbx_description
1 polymer ?
#
loop_
_entity_poly.entity_id
_entity_poly.type
_entity_poly.pdbx_seq_one_letter_code
_entity_poly.pdbx_strand_id
1 'polypeptide(L)'
;MTTALITHADCLTHVTPTGHPERVARLEHVLHALEPLDLRRVTAPLAAEDDLLRIHPAGYIADIRDARPDEGFTQIDGDTFLSPGSVDAAFRAAGAVVRAVDMVLGGEVQNAFCAIRPPGHHAERETAMGFCLFGNAALAAKHALDFHGLNRVAVVDFDVHHGNGTQDLLWDEARALLITSQQMPLWPGSGRPDEDGAHGQILNIPLAPGTGGAEMRAAYTAQAFPRLRAFKPELIIISAGFDAHQDDPLANLNWSTADFAWLTAELCTLAQELCQGRIVSTLEGGYDLNALAAATRAHVQELIKAAT
;
A
#
# COMPACT_ATOMS: atom_id res chain seq x y z
N MET A 1 10.40 15.64 13.94
CA MET A 1 10.21 15.98 12.51
C MET A 1 8.72 15.90 12.18
N THR A 2 8.23 16.21 10.98
CA THR A 2 6.78 16.15 10.65
C THR A 2 6.44 14.93 9.78
N THR A 3 5.17 14.54 9.73
CA THR A 3 4.63 13.52 8.82
C THR A 3 4.15 14.17 7.53
N ALA A 4 4.54 13.62 6.37
CA ALA A 4 4.01 14.07 5.09
C ALA A 4 2.67 13.40 4.74
N LEU A 5 1.77 14.17 4.12
CA LEU A 5 0.61 13.66 3.40
C LEU A 5 0.78 13.97 1.93
N ILE A 6 0.86 12.94 1.09
CA ILE A 6 1.11 13.07 -0.35
C ILE A 6 -0.13 12.63 -1.12
N THR A 7 -0.66 13.50 -1.97
CA THR A 7 -1.87 13.23 -2.77
C THR A 7 -1.94 14.14 -4.01
N HIS A 8 -2.87 13.89 -4.92
CA HIS A 8 -3.12 14.74 -6.09
C HIS A 8 -4.59 14.77 -6.49
N ALA A 9 -5.04 15.86 -7.09
CA ALA A 9 -6.41 15.98 -7.59
C ALA A 9 -6.73 14.95 -8.71
N ASP A 10 -5.76 14.63 -9.57
CA ASP A 10 -5.91 13.57 -10.60
C ASP A 10 -6.26 12.20 -9.98
N CYS A 11 -5.90 11.90 -8.73
CA CYS A 11 -6.34 10.66 -8.06
C CYS A 11 -7.87 10.57 -7.91
N LEU A 12 -8.59 11.71 -8.00
CA LEU A 12 -10.05 11.79 -8.01
C LEU A 12 -10.66 11.62 -9.41
N THR A 13 -9.84 11.66 -10.47
CA THR A 13 -10.30 11.50 -11.86
C THR A 13 -10.23 10.05 -12.34
N HIS A 14 -9.62 9.16 -11.56
CA HIS A 14 -9.83 7.71 -11.67
C HIS A 14 -11.25 7.36 -11.20
N VAL A 15 -12.16 7.32 -12.16
CA VAL A 15 -13.57 7.02 -11.99
C VAL A 15 -13.78 5.56 -12.39
N THR A 16 -14.62 4.86 -11.63
CA THR A 16 -15.00 3.47 -11.89
C THR A 16 -16.50 3.39 -12.19
N PRO A 17 -17.00 2.30 -12.79
CA PRO A 17 -18.42 2.13 -13.07
C PRO A 17 -19.31 2.29 -11.82
N THR A 18 -20.55 2.73 -12.01
CA THR A 18 -21.52 2.84 -10.91
C THR A 18 -21.67 1.51 -10.15
N GLY A 19 -21.53 1.57 -8.82
CA GLY A 19 -21.62 0.40 -7.96
C GLY A 19 -20.28 -0.27 -7.67
N HIS A 20 -19.20 0.13 -8.35
CA HIS A 20 -17.86 -0.34 -8.06
C HIS A 20 -17.39 0.08 -6.64
N PRO A 21 -16.80 -0.83 -5.84
CA PRO A 21 -16.40 -0.52 -4.47
C PRO A 21 -15.19 0.44 -4.42
N GLU A 22 -14.22 0.27 -5.32
CA GLU A 22 -13.10 1.20 -5.52
C GLU A 22 -13.64 2.47 -6.20
N ARG A 23 -14.16 3.43 -5.44
CA ARG A 23 -14.85 4.64 -5.92
C ARG A 23 -14.19 5.92 -5.44
N VAL A 24 -14.37 7.01 -6.19
CA VAL A 24 -13.82 8.35 -5.88
C VAL A 24 -14.09 8.80 -4.44
N ALA A 25 -15.30 8.51 -3.95
CA ALA A 25 -15.72 8.85 -2.59
C ALA A 25 -14.79 8.31 -1.49
N ARG A 26 -14.05 7.21 -1.74
CA ARG A 26 -13.04 6.68 -0.82
C ARG A 26 -11.98 7.72 -0.48
N LEU A 27 -11.35 8.31 -1.50
CA LEU A 27 -10.30 9.30 -1.30
C LEU A 27 -10.86 10.62 -0.78
N GLU A 28 -12.07 11.01 -1.17
CA GLU A 28 -12.74 12.18 -0.60
C GLU A 28 -12.92 12.05 0.92
N HIS A 29 -13.40 10.89 1.39
CA HIS A 29 -13.61 10.62 2.81
C HIS A 29 -12.28 10.55 3.58
N VAL A 30 -11.26 9.92 3.01
CA VAL A 30 -9.90 9.89 3.57
C VAL A 30 -9.36 11.31 3.72
N LEU A 31 -9.35 12.10 2.63
CA LEU A 31 -8.81 13.47 2.66
C LEU A 31 -9.58 14.37 3.64
N HIS A 32 -10.91 14.23 3.70
CA HIS A 32 -11.73 14.95 4.68
C HIS A 32 -11.37 14.58 6.13
N ALA A 33 -11.21 13.29 6.42
CA ALA A 33 -10.87 12.81 7.76
C ALA A 33 -9.47 13.24 8.22
N LEU A 34 -8.55 13.43 7.28
CA LEU A 34 -7.17 13.89 7.51
C LEU A 34 -7.03 15.42 7.49
N GLU A 35 -8.04 16.17 7.07
CA GLU A 35 -7.96 17.63 6.98
C GLU A 35 -7.53 18.33 8.29
N PRO A 36 -8.10 18.00 9.46
CA PRO A 36 -7.78 18.70 10.71
C PRO A 36 -6.44 18.28 11.35
N LEU A 37 -5.68 17.37 10.73
CA LEU A 37 -4.40 16.90 11.27
C LEU A 37 -3.24 17.80 10.81
N ASP A 38 -2.26 18.01 11.68
CA ASP A 38 -1.04 18.76 11.36
C ASP A 38 -0.08 17.90 10.53
N LEU A 39 -0.15 18.07 9.21
CA LEU A 39 0.57 17.27 8.22
C LEU A 39 1.26 18.19 7.21
N ARG A 40 2.48 17.82 6.79
CA ARG A 40 3.12 18.45 5.63
C ARG A 40 2.45 17.96 4.35
N ARG A 41 1.53 18.74 3.82
CA ARG A 41 0.80 18.43 2.58
C ARG A 41 1.69 18.65 1.35
N VAL A 42 1.79 17.63 0.50
CA VAL A 42 2.63 17.64 -0.70
C VAL A 42 1.81 17.13 -1.89
N THR A 43 1.90 17.86 -2.99
CA THR A 43 1.30 17.46 -4.27
C THR A 43 2.13 16.34 -4.89
N ALA A 44 1.51 15.20 -5.19
CA ALA A 44 2.21 14.08 -5.81
C ALA A 44 2.68 14.46 -7.23
N PRO A 45 3.96 14.25 -7.58
CA PRO A 45 4.43 14.39 -8.96
C PRO A 45 3.86 13.25 -9.82
N LEU A 46 4.00 13.36 -11.14
CA LEU A 46 3.91 12.19 -12.00
C LEU A 46 5.19 11.37 -11.81
N ALA A 47 5.07 10.04 -11.74
CA ALA A 47 6.23 9.16 -11.81
C ALA A 47 6.98 9.37 -13.14
N ALA A 48 8.32 9.32 -13.10
CA ALA A 48 9.08 9.17 -14.32
C ALA A 48 8.86 7.75 -14.86
N GLU A 49 8.93 7.58 -16.17
CA GLU A 49 8.81 6.25 -16.78
C GLU A 49 9.91 5.31 -16.31
N ASP A 50 11.13 5.82 -16.13
CA ASP A 50 12.27 5.10 -15.56
C ASP A 50 11.99 4.56 -14.14
N ASP A 51 11.11 5.20 -13.37
CA ASP A 51 10.72 4.68 -12.05
C ASP A 51 9.84 3.44 -12.21
N LEU A 52 8.82 3.50 -13.08
CA LEU A 52 7.94 2.36 -13.36
C LEU A 52 8.69 1.19 -13.99
N LEU A 53 9.70 1.47 -14.83
CA LEU A 53 10.55 0.45 -15.44
C LEU A 53 11.36 -0.38 -14.44
N ARG A 54 11.42 0.03 -13.17
CA ARG A 54 12.03 -0.76 -12.08
C ARG A 54 11.20 -1.99 -11.69
N ILE A 55 9.89 -1.97 -11.96
CA ILE A 55 8.95 -3.02 -11.54
C ILE A 55 8.14 -3.60 -12.71
N HIS A 56 7.81 -2.79 -13.72
CA HIS A 56 7.03 -3.24 -14.87
C HIS A 56 7.85 -3.09 -16.17
N PRO A 57 7.72 -4.01 -17.14
CA PRO A 57 8.35 -3.85 -18.44
C PRO A 57 7.68 -2.73 -19.25
N ALA A 58 8.42 -2.16 -20.20
CA ALA A 58 7.94 -1.07 -21.05
C ALA A 58 6.63 -1.42 -21.79
N GLY A 59 6.48 -2.68 -22.23
CA GLY A 59 5.26 -3.17 -22.89
C GLY A 59 4.02 -3.02 -22.00
N TYR A 60 4.11 -3.45 -20.74
CA TYR A 60 3.01 -3.31 -19.77
C TYR A 60 2.61 -1.85 -19.55
N ILE A 61 3.60 -0.96 -19.38
CA ILE A 61 3.33 0.49 -19.18
C ILE A 61 2.65 1.07 -20.42
N ALA A 62 3.08 0.68 -21.62
CA ALA A 62 2.47 1.09 -22.87
C ALA A 62 1.03 0.56 -23.00
N ASP A 63 0.79 -0.72 -22.69
CA ASP A 63 -0.54 -1.34 -22.74
C ASP A 63 -1.53 -0.61 -21.82
N ILE A 64 -1.13 -0.23 -20.61
CA ILE A 64 -1.97 0.56 -19.69
C ILE A 64 -2.26 1.96 -20.25
N ARG A 65 -1.28 2.61 -20.88
CA ARG A 65 -1.49 3.93 -21.51
C ARG A 65 -2.43 3.84 -22.71
N ASP A 66 -2.24 2.83 -23.55
CA ASP A 66 -3.00 2.62 -24.78
C ASP A 66 -4.44 2.14 -24.50
N ALA A 67 -4.67 1.50 -23.35
CA ALA A 67 -6.00 1.12 -22.89
C ALA A 67 -6.85 2.31 -22.38
N ARG A 68 -6.29 3.52 -22.25
CA ARG A 68 -7.01 4.73 -21.82
C ARG A 68 -8.18 5.01 -22.77
N PRO A 69 -9.43 5.01 -22.29
CA PRO A 69 -10.55 5.43 -23.12
C PRO A 69 -10.59 6.96 -23.23
N ASP A 70 -11.02 7.47 -24.40
CA ASP A 70 -11.36 8.89 -24.56
C ASP A 70 -12.63 9.26 -23.77
N GLU A 71 -13.62 8.35 -23.74
CA GLU A 71 -14.87 8.46 -23.01
C GLU A 71 -15.31 7.10 -22.45
N GLY A 72 -16.06 7.10 -21.34
CA GLY A 72 -16.58 5.87 -20.75
C GLY A 72 -15.52 5.06 -20.00
N PHE A 73 -15.57 3.73 -20.12
CA PHE A 73 -14.68 2.82 -19.41
C PHE A 73 -14.09 1.74 -20.32
N THR A 74 -12.81 1.44 -20.14
CA THR A 74 -12.16 0.22 -20.63
C THR A 74 -12.06 -0.77 -19.47
N GLN A 75 -12.50 -2.01 -19.66
CA GLN A 75 -12.35 -3.08 -18.68
C GLN A 75 -11.06 -3.86 -18.96
N ILE A 76 -10.19 -3.97 -17.96
CA ILE A 76 -8.87 -4.64 -18.08
C ILE A 76 -8.97 -6.10 -17.69
N ASP A 77 -9.63 -6.39 -16.57
CA ASP A 77 -9.90 -7.75 -16.11
C ASP A 77 -11.34 -7.84 -15.53
N GLY A 78 -11.61 -8.84 -14.68
CA GLY A 78 -12.93 -9.04 -14.09
C GLY A 78 -13.48 -7.83 -13.31
N ASP A 79 -12.61 -7.00 -12.74
CA ASP A 79 -13.01 -5.93 -11.81
C ASP A 79 -12.14 -4.66 -11.87
N THR A 80 -11.17 -4.57 -12.78
CA THR A 80 -10.28 -3.42 -12.97
C THR A 80 -10.68 -2.63 -14.21
N PHE A 81 -10.86 -1.33 -14.05
CA PHE A 81 -11.36 -0.44 -15.11
C PHE A 81 -10.47 0.79 -15.29
N LEU A 82 -10.39 1.30 -16.52
CA LEU A 82 -9.89 2.65 -16.79
C LEU A 82 -11.03 3.57 -17.20
N SER A 83 -10.97 4.81 -16.71
CA SER A 83 -11.66 5.98 -17.25
C SER A 83 -10.64 6.92 -17.89
N PRO A 84 -11.08 8.03 -18.53
CA PRO A 84 -10.16 8.98 -19.15
C PRO A 84 -9.12 9.57 -18.18
N GLY A 85 -9.37 9.59 -16.86
CA GLY A 85 -8.42 10.09 -15.86
C GLY A 85 -7.49 9.03 -15.25
N SER A 86 -7.73 7.74 -15.50
CA SER A 86 -7.04 6.65 -14.79
C SER A 86 -5.54 6.62 -14.98
N VAL A 87 -5.06 6.87 -16.20
CA VAL A 87 -3.61 6.80 -16.48
C VAL A 87 -2.88 7.91 -15.72
N ASP A 88 -3.37 9.14 -15.78
CA ASP A 88 -2.75 10.26 -15.08
C ASP A 88 -2.79 10.01 -13.56
N ALA A 89 -3.92 9.51 -13.02
CA ALA A 89 -4.07 9.11 -11.63
C ALA A 89 -3.06 8.03 -11.20
N ALA A 90 -2.86 6.99 -12.02
CA ALA A 90 -1.91 5.91 -11.75
C ALA A 90 -0.46 6.40 -11.74
N PHE A 91 -0.10 7.31 -12.64
CA PHE A 91 1.22 7.95 -12.62
C PHE A 91 1.40 8.88 -11.41
N ARG A 92 0.33 9.54 -10.91
CA ARG A 92 0.38 10.28 -9.64
C ARG A 92 0.52 9.37 -8.44
N ALA A 93 -0.18 8.24 -8.42
CA ALA A 93 -0.09 7.23 -7.37
C ALA A 93 1.37 6.71 -7.25
N ALA A 94 1.96 6.30 -8.37
CA ALA A 94 3.36 5.89 -8.44
C ALA A 94 4.33 7.02 -8.07
N GLY A 95 4.08 8.26 -8.53
CA GLY A 95 4.93 9.40 -8.22
C GLY A 95 4.86 9.83 -6.74
N ALA A 96 3.72 9.61 -6.08
CA ALA A 96 3.55 9.89 -4.66
C ALA A 96 4.50 9.05 -3.81
N VAL A 97 4.56 7.74 -4.07
CA VAL A 97 5.39 6.81 -3.29
C VAL A 97 6.88 7.01 -3.55
N VAL A 98 7.27 7.35 -4.79
CA VAL A 98 8.65 7.78 -5.11
C VAL A 98 9.01 9.03 -4.31
N ARG A 99 8.15 10.07 -4.34
CA ARG A 99 8.39 11.30 -3.59
C ARG A 99 8.42 11.06 -2.08
N ALA A 100 7.60 10.16 -1.56
CA ALA A 100 7.57 9.79 -0.15
C ALA A 100 8.92 9.22 0.30
N VAL A 101 9.46 8.29 -0.47
CA VAL A 101 10.78 7.69 -0.23
C VAL A 101 11.87 8.75 -0.26
N ASP A 102 11.87 9.62 -1.27
CA ASP A 102 12.84 10.72 -1.38
C ASP A 102 12.81 11.65 -0.17
N MET A 103 11.61 12.02 0.28
CA MET A 103 11.45 12.93 1.43
C MET A 103 11.91 12.28 2.74
N VAL A 104 11.58 11.01 2.96
CA VAL A 104 11.95 10.28 4.18
C VAL A 104 13.46 10.02 4.22
N LEU A 105 14.05 9.53 3.13
CA LEU A 105 15.49 9.24 3.07
C LEU A 105 16.35 10.50 2.96
N GLY A 106 15.82 11.57 2.37
CA GLY A 106 16.44 12.89 2.35
C GLY A 106 16.34 13.66 3.68
N GLY A 107 15.65 13.12 4.69
CA GLY A 107 15.47 13.77 5.99
C GLY A 107 14.57 15.01 5.98
N GLU A 108 13.74 15.16 4.94
CA GLU A 108 12.76 16.25 4.85
C GLU A 108 11.58 16.05 5.81
N VAL A 109 11.24 14.80 6.11
CA VAL A 109 10.15 14.36 7.00
C VAL A 109 10.55 13.06 7.70
N GLN A 110 9.92 12.74 8.83
CA GLN A 110 10.21 11.49 9.54
C GLN A 110 9.62 10.28 8.82
N ASN A 111 8.36 10.44 8.39
CA ASN A 111 7.56 9.42 7.75
C ASN A 111 6.53 10.10 6.82
N ALA A 112 5.89 9.30 5.96
CA ALA A 112 4.94 9.80 4.97
C ALA A 112 3.76 8.84 4.79
N PHE A 113 2.58 9.40 4.51
CA PHE A 113 1.40 8.67 4.05
C PHE A 113 0.97 9.17 2.66
N CYS A 114 0.82 8.25 1.71
CA CYS A 114 0.34 8.51 0.36
C CYS A 114 -1.16 8.21 0.29
N ALA A 115 -1.98 9.27 0.31
CA ALA A 115 -3.42 9.16 0.10
C ALA A 115 -3.71 9.20 -1.41
N ILE A 116 -3.63 8.03 -2.06
CA ILE A 116 -3.64 7.89 -3.52
C ILE A 116 -4.70 6.91 -3.99
N ARG A 117 -5.10 7.04 -5.26
CA ARG A 117 -5.95 6.11 -6.00
C ARG A 117 -5.56 6.19 -7.49
N PRO A 118 -5.47 5.08 -8.23
CA PRO A 118 -5.77 3.68 -7.84
C PRO A 118 -4.77 3.06 -6.83
N PRO A 119 -5.14 1.95 -6.16
CA PRO A 119 -4.23 1.14 -5.32
C PRO A 119 -3.18 0.40 -6.18
N GLY A 120 -2.31 -0.39 -5.55
CA GLY A 120 -1.19 -1.03 -6.24
C GLY A 120 -0.82 -2.47 -5.86
N HIS A 121 -1.13 -2.96 -4.67
CA HIS A 121 -0.52 -4.21 -4.17
C HIS A 121 -0.90 -5.51 -4.93
N HIS A 122 -1.91 -5.48 -5.82
CA HIS A 122 -2.27 -6.59 -6.71
C HIS A 122 -1.65 -6.54 -8.11
N ALA A 123 -1.08 -5.40 -8.53
CA ALA A 123 -0.48 -5.28 -9.86
C ALA A 123 0.83 -6.08 -9.92
N GLU A 124 0.81 -7.20 -10.65
CA GLU A 124 1.97 -8.05 -10.90
C GLU A 124 2.87 -7.43 -11.97
N ARG A 125 3.99 -8.07 -12.27
CA ARG A 125 4.98 -7.58 -13.26
C ARG A 125 4.34 -7.20 -14.59
N GLU A 126 3.43 -8.02 -15.11
CA GLU A 126 2.78 -7.83 -16.42
C GLU A 126 1.24 -7.93 -16.35
N THR A 127 0.65 -7.93 -15.14
CA THR A 127 -0.80 -8.11 -14.95
C THR A 127 -1.38 -7.01 -14.06
N ALA A 128 -2.28 -6.19 -14.62
CA ALA A 128 -3.16 -5.31 -13.85
C ALA A 128 -4.39 -6.09 -13.40
N MET A 129 -4.71 -6.06 -12.11
CA MET A 129 -5.83 -6.80 -11.52
C MET A 129 -6.21 -6.23 -10.15
N GLY A 130 -7.40 -6.57 -9.63
CA GLY A 130 -7.83 -6.16 -8.29
C GLY A 130 -7.78 -4.66 -8.09
N PHE A 131 -8.25 -3.91 -9.09
CA PHE A 131 -8.24 -2.44 -9.13
C PHE A 131 -6.85 -1.79 -9.27
N CYS A 132 -5.78 -2.57 -9.26
CA CYS A 132 -4.40 -2.08 -9.23
C CYS A 132 -3.83 -1.99 -10.65
N LEU A 133 -3.23 -0.84 -10.97
CA LEU A 133 -2.58 -0.60 -12.27
C LEU A 133 -1.05 -0.64 -12.20
N PHE A 134 -0.45 -0.16 -11.11
CA PHE A 134 1.00 -0.23 -10.88
C PHE A 134 1.29 -0.63 -9.44
N GLY A 135 2.36 -1.42 -9.24
CA GLY A 135 2.75 -1.93 -7.92
C GLY A 135 3.35 -0.86 -6.99
N ASN A 136 2.53 0.03 -6.43
CA ASN A 136 2.98 1.21 -5.68
C ASN A 136 3.94 0.89 -4.51
N ALA A 137 3.60 -0.07 -3.64
CA ALA A 137 4.47 -0.43 -2.51
C ALA A 137 5.79 -1.09 -2.97
N ALA A 138 5.73 -1.95 -3.99
CA ALA A 138 6.92 -2.53 -4.62
C ALA A 138 7.78 -1.47 -5.31
N LEU A 139 7.17 -0.46 -5.95
CA LEU A 139 7.87 0.67 -6.54
C LEU A 139 8.64 1.46 -5.50
N ALA A 140 8.01 1.78 -4.37
CA ALA A 140 8.70 2.43 -3.25
C ALA A 140 9.91 1.61 -2.79
N ALA A 141 9.76 0.29 -2.67
CA ALA A 141 10.85 -0.59 -2.26
C ALA A 141 12.01 -0.56 -3.26
N LYS A 142 11.70 -0.74 -4.55
CA LYS A 142 12.71 -0.74 -5.62
C LYS A 142 13.36 0.63 -5.79
N HIS A 143 12.64 1.73 -5.63
CA HIS A 143 13.22 3.07 -5.64
C HIS A 143 14.20 3.27 -4.47
N ALA A 144 13.81 2.88 -3.26
CA ALA A 144 14.69 2.96 -2.09
C ALA A 144 15.96 2.09 -2.22
N LEU A 145 15.83 0.90 -2.81
CA LEU A 145 16.95 0.00 -3.06
C LEU A 145 17.88 0.49 -4.18
N ASP A 146 17.31 0.84 -5.33
CA ASP A 146 18.07 1.01 -6.57
C ASP A 146 18.51 2.46 -6.80
N PHE A 147 17.77 3.46 -6.28
CA PHE A 147 18.13 4.88 -6.38
C PHE A 147 18.84 5.39 -5.12
N HIS A 148 18.28 5.10 -3.93
CA HIS A 148 18.89 5.52 -2.65
C HIS A 148 19.94 4.55 -2.11
N GLY A 149 20.11 3.38 -2.74
CA GLY A 149 21.17 2.44 -2.40
C GLY A 149 20.98 1.72 -1.07
N LEU A 150 19.74 1.59 -0.58
CA LEU A 150 19.47 0.75 0.59
C LEU A 150 19.76 -0.72 0.26
N ASN A 151 20.14 -1.47 1.29
CA ASN A 151 20.44 -2.89 1.20
C ASN A 151 19.29 -3.76 1.71
N ARG A 152 18.40 -3.21 2.56
CA ARG A 152 17.29 -3.95 3.18
C ARG A 152 16.05 -3.07 3.29
N VAL A 153 14.98 -3.40 2.58
CA VAL A 153 13.69 -2.70 2.67
C VAL A 153 12.59 -3.71 2.98
N ALA A 154 11.75 -3.42 3.97
CA ALA A 154 10.62 -4.28 4.29
C ALA A 154 9.31 -3.65 3.82
N VAL A 155 8.44 -4.44 3.20
CA VAL A 155 7.04 -4.10 2.94
C VAL A 155 6.18 -4.90 3.90
N VAL A 156 5.34 -4.23 4.68
CA VAL A 156 4.33 -4.84 5.55
C VAL A 156 2.96 -4.51 4.96
N ASP A 157 2.26 -5.55 4.52
CA ASP A 157 0.95 -5.45 3.90
C ASP A 157 -0.11 -6.02 4.85
N PHE A 158 -1.01 -5.13 5.30
CA PHE A 158 -2.13 -5.50 6.15
C PHE A 158 -3.49 -5.27 5.48
N ASP A 159 -3.50 -5.01 4.18
CA ASP A 159 -4.73 -5.15 3.38
C ASP A 159 -5.26 -6.58 3.53
N VAL A 160 -6.57 -6.73 3.56
CA VAL A 160 -7.20 -8.04 3.81
C VAL A 160 -6.97 -9.01 2.66
N HIS A 161 -6.72 -8.52 1.45
CA HIS A 161 -6.42 -9.33 0.29
C HIS A 161 -4.92 -9.59 0.22
N HIS A 162 -4.55 -10.75 -0.31
CA HIS A 162 -3.14 -11.08 -0.50
C HIS A 162 -2.49 -10.08 -1.47
N GLY A 163 -1.43 -9.41 -1.06
CA GLY A 163 -0.61 -8.53 -1.90
C GLY A 163 0.21 -9.28 -2.97
N ASN A 164 -0.47 -10.04 -3.84
CA ASN A 164 0.14 -10.91 -4.85
C ASN A 164 1.04 -10.16 -5.84
N GLY A 165 0.67 -8.92 -6.20
CA GLY A 165 1.49 -8.08 -7.07
C GLY A 165 2.82 -7.69 -6.40
N THR A 166 2.76 -7.29 -5.13
CA THR A 166 3.98 -7.04 -4.35
C THR A 166 4.82 -8.31 -4.18
N GLN A 167 4.19 -9.47 -3.95
CA GLN A 167 4.87 -10.76 -3.87
C GLN A 167 5.59 -11.09 -5.19
N ASP A 168 4.92 -10.96 -6.33
CA ASP A 168 5.47 -11.23 -7.67
C ASP A 168 6.64 -10.29 -7.99
N LEU A 169 6.45 -9.00 -7.82
CA LEU A 169 7.44 -7.96 -8.12
C LEU A 169 8.71 -8.06 -7.26
N LEU A 170 8.60 -8.62 -6.05
CA LEU A 170 9.72 -8.78 -5.10
C LEU A 170 10.17 -10.25 -4.95
N TRP A 171 9.63 -11.17 -5.75
CA TRP A 171 9.87 -12.62 -5.63
C TRP A 171 11.36 -13.01 -5.71
N ASP A 172 12.13 -12.31 -6.54
CA ASP A 172 13.57 -12.54 -6.74
C ASP A 172 14.43 -11.34 -6.30
N GLU A 173 14.01 -10.61 -5.26
CA GLU A 173 14.75 -9.49 -4.69
C GLU A 173 15.18 -9.80 -3.25
N ALA A 174 16.38 -10.38 -3.08
CA ALA A 174 16.92 -10.77 -1.77
C ALA A 174 17.11 -9.60 -0.77
N ARG A 175 17.13 -8.37 -1.27
CA ARG A 175 17.23 -7.14 -0.45
C ARG A 175 15.88 -6.65 0.05
N ALA A 176 14.78 -7.24 -0.39
CA ALA A 176 13.44 -6.92 0.09
C ALA A 176 12.93 -7.99 1.06
N LEU A 177 12.01 -7.61 1.94
CA LEU A 177 11.20 -8.54 2.74
C LEU A 177 9.74 -8.15 2.55
N LEU A 178 8.90 -9.09 2.13
CA LEU A 178 7.44 -8.91 2.19
C LEU A 178 6.89 -9.68 3.38
N ILE A 179 6.09 -9.01 4.20
CA ILE A 179 5.21 -9.64 5.18
C ILE A 179 3.80 -9.21 4.82
N THR A 180 2.93 -10.15 4.49
CA THR A 180 1.53 -9.87 4.18
C THR A 180 0.63 -10.71 5.09
N SER A 181 -0.42 -10.09 5.62
CA SER A 181 -1.46 -10.78 6.41
C SER A 181 -2.82 -10.61 5.75
N GLN A 182 -3.33 -11.69 5.21
CA GLN A 182 -4.50 -11.71 4.35
C GLN A 182 -5.55 -12.67 4.90
N GLN A 183 -6.82 -12.42 4.60
CA GLN A 183 -7.83 -13.45 4.78
C GLN A 183 -7.57 -14.62 3.81
N MET A 184 -7.63 -15.85 4.32
CA MET A 184 -7.57 -17.04 3.48
C MET A 184 -8.58 -18.10 3.98
N PRO A 185 -9.45 -18.64 3.10
CA PRO A 185 -9.59 -18.32 1.67
C PRO A 185 -10.29 -16.97 1.42
N LEU A 186 -9.82 -16.24 0.40
CA LEU A 186 -10.45 -15.06 -0.20
C LEU A 186 -9.87 -14.87 -1.62
N TRP A 187 -10.47 -14.00 -2.45
CA TRP A 187 -9.80 -13.48 -3.64
C TRP A 187 -8.44 -12.85 -3.23
N PRO A 188 -7.34 -12.99 -4.01
CA PRO A 188 -7.24 -13.60 -5.34
C PRO A 188 -7.03 -15.13 -5.34
N GLY A 189 -7.07 -15.81 -4.19
CA GLY A 189 -6.85 -17.26 -4.09
C GLY A 189 -5.38 -17.68 -4.03
N SER A 190 -4.46 -16.75 -3.74
CA SER A 190 -3.03 -16.98 -3.54
C SER A 190 -2.58 -16.57 -2.12
N GLY A 191 -1.27 -16.57 -1.85
CA GLY A 191 -0.72 -16.18 -0.55
C GLY A 191 -0.63 -17.35 0.40
N ARG A 192 -0.20 -18.52 -0.09
CA ARG A 192 -0.06 -19.70 0.76
C ARG A 192 1.16 -19.55 1.68
N PRO A 193 1.14 -20.13 2.90
CA PRO A 193 2.28 -20.08 3.82
C PRO A 193 3.59 -20.66 3.28
N ASP A 194 3.52 -21.56 2.28
CA ASP A 194 4.67 -22.21 1.65
C ASP A 194 5.26 -21.41 0.48
N GLU A 195 4.67 -20.27 0.13
CA GLU A 195 5.22 -19.34 -0.85
C GLU A 195 6.19 -18.38 -0.15
N ASP A 196 7.47 -18.76 -0.05
CA ASP A 196 8.49 -18.04 0.73
C ASP A 196 9.45 -17.17 -0.09
N GLY A 197 9.27 -17.11 -1.41
CA GLY A 197 10.12 -16.34 -2.34
C GLY A 197 11.46 -17.01 -2.65
N ALA A 198 12.15 -16.54 -3.69
CA ALA A 198 13.37 -17.19 -4.20
C ALA A 198 14.54 -17.25 -3.19
N HIS A 199 14.52 -16.38 -2.18
CA HIS A 199 15.54 -16.26 -1.12
C HIS A 199 14.95 -16.41 0.28
N GLY A 200 13.74 -16.97 0.39
CA GLY A 200 13.02 -17.11 1.67
C GLY A 200 12.53 -15.77 2.23
N GLN A 201 12.43 -14.71 1.41
CA GLN A 201 12.15 -13.33 1.81
C GLN A 201 10.66 -12.91 1.81
N ILE A 202 9.75 -13.86 1.60
CA ILE A 202 8.31 -13.63 1.70
C ILE A 202 7.77 -14.33 2.96
N LEU A 203 6.84 -13.68 3.65
CA LEU A 203 6.11 -14.24 4.78
C LEU A 203 4.62 -13.97 4.60
N ASN A 204 3.91 -15.00 4.18
CA ASN A 204 2.45 -15.02 4.11
C ASN A 204 1.86 -15.45 5.45
N ILE A 205 0.99 -14.62 6.02
CA ILE A 205 0.31 -14.87 7.29
C ILE A 205 -1.21 -14.95 7.01
N PRO A 206 -1.73 -16.11 6.55
CA PRO A 206 -3.15 -16.26 6.32
C PRO A 206 -3.94 -16.22 7.63
N LEU A 207 -5.04 -15.48 7.60
CA LEU A 207 -5.99 -15.32 8.69
C LEU A 207 -7.32 -15.93 8.29
N ALA A 208 -7.94 -16.68 9.19
CA ALA A 208 -9.24 -17.28 8.92
C ALA A 208 -10.34 -16.20 8.90
N PRO A 209 -11.41 -16.39 8.11
CA PRO A 209 -12.62 -15.57 8.24
C PRO A 209 -13.09 -15.50 9.70
N GLY A 210 -13.49 -14.32 10.14
CA GLY A 210 -13.90 -14.04 11.51
C GLY A 210 -12.77 -13.66 12.46
N THR A 211 -11.49 -13.76 12.05
CA THR A 211 -10.35 -13.32 12.86
C THR A 211 -10.50 -11.85 13.27
N GLY A 212 -10.41 -11.59 14.57
CA GLY A 212 -10.46 -10.25 15.15
C GLY A 212 -9.09 -9.73 15.55
N GLY A 213 -9.09 -8.60 16.26
CA GLY A 213 -7.87 -7.95 16.72
C GLY A 213 -6.96 -8.82 17.59
N ALA A 214 -7.51 -9.67 18.45
CA ALA A 214 -6.72 -10.51 19.36
C ALA A 214 -5.88 -11.55 18.61
N GLU A 215 -6.49 -12.27 17.66
CA GLU A 215 -5.80 -13.27 16.84
C GLU A 215 -4.79 -12.62 15.89
N MET A 216 -5.15 -11.46 15.30
CA MET A 216 -4.22 -10.66 14.49
C MET A 216 -2.99 -10.26 15.31
N ARG A 217 -3.18 -9.67 16.50
CA ARG A 217 -2.08 -9.23 17.37
C ARG A 217 -1.16 -10.39 17.73
N ALA A 218 -1.73 -11.56 18.01
CA ALA A 218 -0.96 -12.77 18.30
C ALA A 218 -0.14 -13.21 17.08
N ALA A 219 -0.73 -13.21 15.87
CA ALA A 219 -0.04 -13.57 14.63
C ALA A 219 1.13 -12.62 14.33
N TYR A 220 0.91 -11.31 14.41
CA TYR A 220 1.95 -10.30 14.20
C TYR A 220 3.08 -10.39 15.24
N THR A 221 2.73 -10.55 16.52
CA THR A 221 3.70 -10.68 17.60
C THR A 221 4.55 -11.95 17.47
N ALA A 222 3.95 -13.05 17.05
CA ALA A 222 4.64 -14.34 16.94
C ALA A 222 5.47 -14.47 15.65
N GLN A 223 5.04 -13.83 14.54
CA GLN A 223 5.61 -14.08 13.22
C GLN A 223 6.21 -12.81 12.60
N ALA A 224 5.41 -11.76 12.40
CA ALA A 224 5.82 -10.57 11.66
C ALA A 224 6.91 -9.76 12.37
N PHE A 225 6.73 -9.42 13.65
CA PHE A 225 7.67 -8.57 14.38
C PHE A 225 9.04 -9.22 14.60
N PRO A 226 9.13 -10.51 14.97
CA PRO A 226 10.41 -11.20 15.00
C PRO A 226 11.09 -11.24 13.63
N ARG A 227 10.32 -11.42 12.55
CA ARG A 227 10.85 -11.44 11.19
C ARG A 227 11.45 -10.09 10.78
N LEU A 228 10.77 -8.97 11.09
CA LEU A 228 11.30 -7.62 10.88
C LEU A 228 12.61 -7.39 11.63
N ARG A 229 12.67 -7.77 12.92
CA ARG A 229 13.89 -7.64 13.74
C ARG A 229 15.06 -8.47 13.22
N ALA A 230 14.79 -9.68 12.71
CA ALA A 230 15.81 -10.52 12.10
C ALA A 230 16.34 -9.91 10.80
N PHE A 231 15.45 -9.35 9.98
CA PHE A 231 15.80 -8.74 8.70
C PHE A 231 16.51 -7.38 8.85
N LYS A 232 16.21 -6.60 9.90
CA LYS A 232 16.82 -5.27 10.16
C LYS A 232 16.70 -4.33 8.94
N PRO A 233 15.45 -4.02 8.52
CA PRO A 233 15.23 -3.13 7.40
C PRO A 233 15.81 -1.74 7.67
N GLU A 234 16.16 -1.04 6.60
CA GLU A 234 16.62 0.36 6.61
C GLU A 234 15.48 1.33 6.26
N LEU A 235 14.34 0.81 5.80
CA LEU A 235 13.08 1.49 5.57
C LEU A 235 11.95 0.45 5.71
N ILE A 236 10.85 0.85 6.35
CA ILE A 236 9.60 0.08 6.36
C ILE A 236 8.60 0.79 5.44
N ILE A 237 8.04 0.04 4.50
CA ILE A 237 6.93 0.44 3.63
C ILE A 237 5.68 -0.27 4.12
N ILE A 238 4.56 0.43 4.16
CA ILE A 238 3.28 -0.11 4.59
C ILE A 238 2.29 -0.05 3.41
N SER A 239 1.82 -1.21 2.97
CA SER A 239 0.64 -1.32 2.12
C SER A 239 -0.58 -1.24 3.04
N ALA A 240 -1.17 -0.05 3.14
CA ALA A 240 -2.19 0.27 4.14
C ALA A 240 -3.60 0.15 3.55
N GLY A 241 -4.08 -1.09 3.49
CA GLY A 241 -5.49 -1.42 3.24
C GLY A 241 -6.30 -1.43 4.53
N PHE A 242 -7.53 -0.93 4.48
CA PHE A 242 -8.41 -0.85 5.65
C PHE A 242 -9.67 -1.72 5.53
N ASP A 243 -9.66 -2.67 4.61
CA ASP A 243 -10.73 -3.63 4.32
C ASP A 243 -10.74 -4.88 5.21
N ALA A 244 -9.77 -5.02 6.11
CA ALA A 244 -9.87 -5.98 7.22
C ALA A 244 -10.85 -5.50 8.32
N HIS A 245 -11.39 -4.28 8.19
CA HIS A 245 -12.35 -3.72 9.14
C HIS A 245 -13.65 -4.53 9.13
N GLN A 246 -14.23 -4.76 10.32
CA GLN A 246 -15.47 -5.54 10.49
C GLN A 246 -16.70 -5.03 9.72
N ASP A 247 -16.65 -3.78 9.24
CA ASP A 247 -17.75 -3.14 8.52
C ASP A 247 -17.52 -3.18 6.99
N ASP A 248 -16.35 -3.67 6.55
CA ASP A 248 -16.00 -3.69 5.13
C ASP A 248 -16.80 -4.76 4.37
N PRO A 249 -17.35 -4.44 3.18
CA PRO A 249 -18.16 -5.38 2.43
C PRO A 249 -17.37 -6.46 1.67
N LEU A 250 -16.05 -6.33 1.50
CA LEU A 250 -15.28 -7.20 0.60
C LEU A 250 -14.55 -8.35 1.30
N ALA A 251 -14.50 -8.34 2.64
CA ALA A 251 -13.89 -9.41 3.41
C ALA A 251 -14.67 -9.74 4.68
N ASN A 252 -14.18 -10.70 5.46
CA ASN A 252 -14.87 -11.28 6.61
C ASN A 252 -13.95 -11.26 7.85
N LEU A 253 -12.91 -10.42 7.88
CA LEU A 253 -12.15 -10.15 9.10
C LEU A 253 -12.90 -9.15 9.98
N ASN A 254 -12.67 -9.22 11.29
CA ASN A 254 -13.39 -8.44 12.29
C ASN A 254 -12.47 -7.45 13.01
N TRP A 255 -11.59 -6.75 12.28
CA TRP A 255 -10.71 -5.77 12.90
C TRP A 255 -11.48 -4.48 13.20
N SER A 256 -11.12 -3.84 14.30
CA SER A 256 -11.62 -2.51 14.64
C SER A 256 -10.64 -1.43 14.19
N THR A 257 -11.10 -0.17 14.13
CA THR A 257 -10.23 1.00 13.96
C THR A 257 -9.05 1.02 14.97
N ALA A 258 -9.25 0.52 16.20
CA ALA A 258 -8.21 0.45 17.22
C ALA A 258 -7.13 -0.62 16.94
N ASP A 259 -7.45 -1.63 16.13
CA ASP A 259 -6.49 -2.65 15.71
C ASP A 259 -5.51 -2.12 14.66
N PHE A 260 -6.01 -1.35 13.69
CA PHE A 260 -5.15 -0.63 12.74
C PHE A 260 -4.24 0.39 13.45
N ALA A 261 -4.78 1.13 14.42
CA ALA A 261 -3.99 2.05 15.24
C ALA A 261 -2.87 1.30 16.00
N TRP A 262 -3.21 0.20 16.67
CA TRP A 262 -2.20 -0.59 17.38
C TRP A 262 -1.11 -1.12 16.45
N LEU A 263 -1.49 -1.72 15.32
CA LEU A 263 -0.52 -2.29 14.39
C LEU A 263 0.41 -1.19 13.86
N THR A 264 -0.12 -0.02 13.56
CA THR A 264 0.67 1.15 13.14
C THR A 264 1.64 1.58 14.25
N ALA A 265 1.20 1.66 15.50
CA ALA A 265 2.05 2.04 16.63
C ALA A 265 3.20 1.05 16.87
N GLU A 266 2.95 -0.25 16.72
CA GLU A 266 3.99 -1.29 16.81
C GLU A 266 4.99 -1.16 15.64
N LEU A 267 4.50 -0.96 14.42
CA LEU A 267 5.36 -0.75 13.24
C LEU A 267 6.20 0.53 13.36
N CYS A 268 5.64 1.62 13.90
CA CYS A 268 6.38 2.84 14.23
C CYS A 268 7.48 2.58 15.26
N THR A 269 7.18 1.80 16.30
CA THR A 269 8.15 1.42 17.33
C THR A 269 9.29 0.58 16.74
N LEU A 270 8.95 -0.40 15.89
CA LEU A 270 9.92 -1.21 15.15
C LEU A 270 10.74 -0.36 14.17
N ALA A 271 10.13 0.60 13.50
CA ALA A 271 10.86 1.52 12.64
C ALA A 271 11.86 2.36 13.43
N GLN A 272 11.47 2.85 14.62
CA GLN A 272 12.37 3.58 15.51
C GLN A 272 13.56 2.70 15.95
N GLU A 273 13.30 1.43 16.26
CA GLU A 273 14.31 0.43 16.63
C GLU A 273 15.27 0.09 15.47
N LEU A 274 14.73 -0.12 14.26
CA LEU A 274 15.43 -0.81 13.17
C LEU A 274 15.92 0.14 12.06
N CYS A 275 15.18 1.21 11.77
CA CYS A 275 15.41 2.11 10.65
C CYS A 275 15.29 3.60 11.00
N GLN A 276 15.57 4.00 12.25
CA GLN A 276 15.55 5.40 12.69
C GLN A 276 14.20 6.09 12.45
N GLY A 277 13.10 5.34 12.58
CA GLY A 277 11.73 5.83 12.44
C GLY A 277 11.27 6.04 10.99
N ARG A 278 12.03 5.56 9.99
CA ARG A 278 11.72 5.77 8.57
C ARG A 278 10.58 4.85 8.12
N ILE A 279 9.44 5.47 7.81
CA ILE A 279 8.25 4.80 7.27
C ILE A 279 7.71 5.53 6.05
N VAL A 280 7.34 4.78 5.02
CA VAL A 280 6.45 5.24 3.93
C VAL A 280 5.21 4.36 3.94
N SER A 281 4.04 4.94 4.03
CA SER A 281 2.76 4.22 3.98
C SER A 281 1.99 4.65 2.73
N THR A 282 1.32 3.72 2.08
CA THR A 282 0.51 3.96 0.87
C THR A 282 -0.88 3.35 1.02
N LEU A 283 -1.91 4.12 0.66
CA LEU A 283 -3.29 3.64 0.70
C LEU A 283 -3.52 2.52 -0.32
N GLU A 284 -4.10 1.40 0.12
CA GLU A 284 -4.55 0.28 -0.74
C GLU A 284 -6.09 0.18 -0.72
N GLY A 285 -6.66 -0.91 -0.17
CA GLY A 285 -8.09 -1.19 -0.07
C GLY A 285 -8.84 -0.52 1.10
N GLY A 286 -10.08 -0.94 1.33
CA GLY A 286 -11.03 -0.37 2.30
C GLY A 286 -12.19 0.35 1.61
N TYR A 287 -13.41 -0.16 1.77
CA TYR A 287 -14.55 0.10 0.88
C TYR A 287 -15.83 0.51 1.61
N ASP A 288 -15.95 0.27 2.91
CA ASP A 288 -16.86 1.05 3.75
C ASP A 288 -16.27 2.44 4.02
N LEU A 289 -16.97 3.50 3.61
CA LEU A 289 -16.42 4.86 3.62
C LEU A 289 -16.18 5.41 5.03
N ASN A 290 -17.00 5.02 6.00
CA ASN A 290 -16.88 5.51 7.38
C ASN A 290 -15.74 4.78 8.10
N ALA A 291 -15.69 3.46 7.96
CA ALA A 291 -14.63 2.62 8.48
C ALA A 291 -13.27 3.00 7.89
N LEU A 292 -13.20 3.16 6.55
CA LEU A 292 -11.99 3.60 5.84
C LEU A 292 -11.48 4.93 6.40
N ALA A 293 -12.36 5.93 6.52
CA ALA A 293 -12.01 7.25 7.02
C ALA A 293 -11.51 7.21 8.47
N ALA A 294 -12.20 6.45 9.33
CA ALA A 294 -11.84 6.31 10.74
C ALA A 294 -10.50 5.57 10.92
N ALA A 295 -10.32 4.44 10.24
CA ALA A 295 -9.11 3.63 10.31
C ALA A 295 -7.90 4.34 9.70
N THR A 296 -8.06 5.02 8.55
CA THR A 296 -7.00 5.83 7.94
C THR A 296 -6.58 6.98 8.87
N ARG A 297 -7.54 7.68 9.47
CA ARG A 297 -7.26 8.74 10.42
C ARG A 297 -6.48 8.21 11.62
N ALA A 298 -6.88 7.07 12.18
CA ALA A 298 -6.20 6.45 13.31
C ALA A 298 -4.76 6.02 12.95
N HIS A 299 -4.56 5.41 11.78
CA HIS A 299 -3.24 5.09 11.24
C HIS A 299 -2.34 6.33 11.14
N VAL A 300 -2.82 7.40 10.50
CA VAL A 300 -2.03 8.64 10.33
C VAL A 300 -1.76 9.34 11.66
N GLN A 301 -2.66 9.28 12.63
CA GLN A 301 -2.41 9.81 13.98
C GLN A 301 -1.24 9.11 14.68
N GLU A 302 -1.07 7.80 14.51
CA GLU A 302 0.09 7.09 15.04
C GLU A 302 1.39 7.45 14.30
N LEU A 303 1.34 7.68 12.99
CA LEU A 303 2.49 8.21 12.23
C LEU A 303 2.93 9.59 12.75
N ILE A 304 1.98 10.48 13.03
CA ILE A 304 2.25 11.82 13.60
C ILE A 304 2.88 11.69 15.00
N LYS A 305 2.34 10.83 15.86
CA LYS A 305 2.89 10.58 17.20
C LYS A 305 4.32 10.04 17.14
N ALA A 306 4.64 9.20 16.15
CA ALA A 306 5.98 8.67 15.97
C ALA A 306 6.97 9.68 15.37
N ALA A 307 6.47 10.78 14.77
CA ALA A 307 7.31 11.80 14.15
C ALA A 307 7.89 12.81 15.16
N THR A 308 7.41 12.81 16.41
CA THR A 308 7.83 13.74 17.47
C THR A 308 9.13 13.32 18.13
#